data_AF-A0A3E0B0Y5-F1
#
_entry.id   AF-A0A3E0B0Y5-F1
#
_cell.length_a   1.000
_cell.length_b   1.000
_cell.length_c   1.000
_cell.angle_alpha   90.00
_cell.angle_beta   90.00
_cell.angle_gamma   90.00
#
_symmetry.space_group_name_H-M   'P 1'
#
loop_
_entity.id
_entity.type
_entity.pdbx_description
1 polymer ?
#
loop_
_entity_poly.entity_id
_entity_poly.type
_entity_poly.pdbx_seq_one_letter_code
_entity_poly.pdbx_strand_id
1 'polypeptide(L)' 'MFDISRMDLMWVSFVSIGFMALAAVLIYLARFVITIRFVSVIVSLVAWVLLILAFLLMILVIGGSTHA' A
#
# COMPACT_ATOMS: atom_id res chain seq x y z
N MET A 1 -10.54 15.45 15.90
CA MET A 1 -11.36 15.10 14.72
C MET A 1 -10.62 15.72 13.55
N PHE A 2 -9.97 14.92 12.71
CA PHE A 2 -9.17 15.48 11.62
C PHE A 2 -10.13 16.06 10.57
N ASP A 3 -10.06 17.37 10.33
CA ASP A 3 -10.83 18.06 9.28
C ASP A 3 -10.22 17.72 7.91
N ILE A 4 -10.43 16.49 7.47
CA ILE A 4 -9.93 15.99 6.17
C ILE A 4 -11.08 16.12 5.17
N SER A 5 -10.83 16.85 4.08
CA SER A 5 -11.84 17.01 3.05
C SER A 5 -12.15 15.67 2.37
N ARG A 6 -13.37 15.52 1.83
CA ARG A 6 -13.78 14.30 1.10
C ARG A 6 -12.88 13.99 -0.09
N MET A 7 -12.36 15.04 -0.72
CA MET A 7 -11.41 14.92 -1.82
C MET A 7 -10.11 14.31 -1.32
N ASP A 8 -9.58 14.74 -0.18
CA ASP A 8 -8.35 14.18 0.39
C ASP A 8 -8.50 12.70 0.78
N LEU A 9 -9.65 12.30 1.35
CA LEU A 9 -9.93 10.88 1.65
C LEU A 9 -9.97 10.01 0.39
N MET A 10 -10.50 10.55 -0.72
CA MET A 10 -10.49 9.88 -2.02
C MET A 10 -9.06 9.72 -2.55
N TRP A 11 -8.24 10.78 -2.50
CA TRP A 11 -6.83 10.73 -2.90
C TRP A 11 -6.03 9.72 -2.08
N VAL A 12 -6.21 9.68 -0.76
CA VAL A 12 -5.56 8.69 0.13
C VAL A 12 -5.99 7.26 -0.24
N SER A 13 -7.25 7.05 -0.61
CA SER A 13 -7.73 5.73 -1.08
C SER A 13 -7.07 5.31 -2.40
N PHE A 14 -6.92 6.25 -3.35
CA PHE A 14 -6.20 6.03 -4.60
C PHE A 14 -4.74 5.65 -4.37
N VAL A 15 -4.06 6.36 -3.47
CA VAL A 15 -2.66 6.08 -3.09
C VAL A 15 -2.55 4.69 -2.45
N SER A 16 -3.50 4.31 -1.59
CA SER A 16 -3.52 3.01 -0.93
C SER A 16 -3.67 1.85 -1.92
N ILE A 17 -4.59 1.97 -2.89
CA ILE A 17 -4.77 0.99 -3.96
C ILE A 17 -3.53 0.95 -4.87
N GLY A 18 -2.94 2.11 -5.16
CA GLY A 18 -1.67 2.20 -5.89
C GLY A 18 -0.55 1.42 -5.21
N PHE A 19 -0.38 1.58 -3.89
CA PHE A 19 0.62 0.83 -3.14
C PHE A 19 0.34 -0.68 -3.10
N MET A 20 -0.92 -1.11 -3.01
CA MET A 20 -1.28 -2.53 -3.09
C MET A 20 -0.98 -3.12 -4.47
N ALA A 21 -1.31 -2.40 -5.55
CA ALA A 21 -1.00 -2.82 -6.91
C ALA A 21 0.52 -2.91 -7.14
N LEU A 22 1.27 -1.91 -6.67
CA LEU A 22 2.73 -1.89 -6.77
C LEU A 22 3.36 -3.03 -5.96
N ALA A 23 2.86 -3.31 -4.75
CA ALA A 23 3.29 -4.46 -3.97
C ALA A 23 3.02 -5.80 -4.67
N ALA A 24 1.85 -5.95 -5.31
CA ALA A 24 1.52 -7.16 -6.07
C ALA A 24 2.50 -7.37 -7.23
N VAL A 25 2.84 -6.30 -7.97
CA VAL A 25 3.85 -6.35 -9.04
C VAL A 25 5.23 -6.72 -8.48
N LEU A 26 5.67 -6.10 -7.39
CA LEU A 26 6.96 -6.41 -6.76
C LEU A 26 7.05 -7.87 -6.28
N ILE A 27 5.98 -8.41 -5.69
CA ILE A 27 5.92 -9.82 -5.29
C ILE A 27 5.98 -10.73 -6.52
N TYR A 28 5.30 -10.36 -7.60
CA TYR A 28 5.37 -11.09 -8.86
C TYR A 28 6.81 -11.11 -9.41
N LEU A 29 7.47 -9.96 -9.49
CA LEU A 29 8.88 -9.91 -9.91
C LEU A 29 9.80 -10.71 -8.98
N ALA A 30 9.60 -10.61 -7.66
CA ALA A 30 10.38 -11.35 -6.67
C ALA A 30 10.27 -12.87 -6.84
N ARG A 31 9.09 -13.38 -7.21
CA ARG A 31 8.83 -14.83 -7.29
C ARG A 31 9.13 -15.43 -8.66
N PHE A 32 8.85 -14.70 -9.74
CA PHE A 32 8.88 -15.28 -11.09
C PHE A 32 10.04 -14.80 -11.96
N VAL A 33 10.55 -13.59 -11.71
CA VAL A 33 11.62 -13.00 -12.53
C VAL A 33 12.98 -13.13 -11.85
N ILE A 34 13.03 -12.98 -10.53
CA ILE A 34 14.28 -13.00 -9.77
C ILE A 34 14.65 -14.44 -9.40
N THR A 35 15.67 -14.98 -10.07
CA THR A 35 16.26 -16.30 -9.78
C THR A 35 17.18 -16.30 -8.55
N ILE A 36 17.73 -15.15 -8.17
CA ILE A 36 18.63 -15.01 -7.01
C ILE A 36 17.80 -14.91 -5.73
N ARG A 37 17.85 -15.96 -4.89
CA ARG A 37 17.10 -16.05 -3.62
C ARG A 37 17.28 -14.82 -2.72
N PHE A 38 18.49 -14.30 -2.60
CA PHE A 38 18.77 -13.15 -1.73
C PHE A 38 18.04 -11.87 -2.20
N VAL A 39 18.08 -11.60 -3.50
CA VAL A 39 17.40 -10.43 -4.10
C VAL A 39 15.88 -10.60 -4.01
N SER A 40 15.38 -11.82 -4.22
CA SER A 40 13.95 -12.14 -4.07
C SER A 40 13.42 -11.84 -2.66
N VAL A 41 14.22 -12.16 -1.63
CA VAL A 41 13.86 -11.85 -0.22
C VAL A 41 13.82 -10.34 0.02
N ILE A 42 14.79 -9.57 -0.47
CA ILE A 42 14.82 -8.12 -0.30
C ILE A 42 13.62 -7.46 -1.01
N VAL A 43 13.33 -7.85 -2.25
CA VAL A 43 12.18 -7.30 -2.99
C VAL A 43 10.85 -7.68 -2.33
N SER A 44 10.75 -8.91 -1.80
CA SER A 44 9.59 -9.34 -1.03
C SER A 44 9.42 -8.53 0.27
N LEU A 45 10.51 -8.20 0.96
CA LEU A 45 10.49 -7.34 2.14
C LEU A 45 9.98 -5.93 1.80
N VAL A 46 10.44 -5.33 0.70
CA VAL A 46 9.97 -4.02 0.25
C VAL A 46 8.46 -4.06 -0.08
N ALA A 47 7.99 -5.13 -0.73
CA ALA A 47 6.57 -5.30 -1.01
C ALA A 47 5.74 -5.45 0.28
N TRP A 48 6.27 -6.12 1.29
CA TRP A 48 5.64 -6.21 2.61
C TRP A 48 5.52 -4.85 3.30
N VAL A 49 6.56 -4.01 3.23
CA VAL A 49 6.50 -2.64 3.76
C VAL A 49 5.44 -1.82 3.04
N LEU A 50 5.35 -1.93 1.71
CA LEU A 50 4.30 -1.28 0.91
C LEU A 50 2.89 -1.72 1.29
N LEU A 51 2.67 -3.01 1.57
CA LEU A 51 1.38 -3.50 2.05
C LEU A 51 1.03 -2.94 3.43
N ILE A 52 2.00 -2.86 4.35
CA ILE A 52 1.80 -2.26 5.68
C ILE A 52 1.45 -0.78 5.56
N LEU A 53 2.13 -0.04 4.68
CA LEU A 53 1.81 1.36 4.40
C LEU A 53 0.40 1.53 3.84
N ALA A 54 0.01 0.69 2.86
CA ALA A 54 -1.35 0.71 2.32
C ALA A 54 -2.40 0.43 3.40
N PHE A 55 -2.13 -0.51 4.31
CA PHE A 55 -2.99 -0.82 5.44
C PHE A 55 -3.12 0.37 6.42
N LEU A 56 -2.00 1.00 6.77
CA LEU A 56 -1.99 2.20 7.63
C LEU A 56 -2.78 3.36 7.03
N LEU A 57 -2.62 3.61 5.73
CA LEU A 57 -3.39 4.65 5.03
C LEU A 57 -4.90 4.36 5.04
N MET A 58 -5.30 3.08 4.99
CA MET A 58 -6.70 2.68 5.03
C MET A 58 -7.36 2.99 6.40
N ILE A 59 -6.59 2.95 7.50
CA ILE A 59 -7.07 3.36 8.83
C ILE A 59 -7.43 4.85 8.83
N LEU A 60 -6.63 5.70 8.17
CA LEU A 60 -6.93 7.13 8.03
C LEU A 60 -8.22 7.37 7.23
N VAL A 61 -8.44 6.60 6.16
CA VAL A 61 -9.66 6.70 5.34
C VAL A 61 -10.91 6.36 6.17
N ILE A 62 -10.85 5.26 6.92
CA ILE A 62 -11.99 4.82 7.76
C ILE A 62 -12.26 5.85 8.86
N GLY A 63 -11.23 6.32 9.57
CA GLY A 63 -11.37 7.32 10.64
C GLY A 63 -11.88 8.68 10.15
N GLY A 64 -11.52 9.10 8.94
CA GLY A 64 -12.02 10.34 8.33
C GLY A 64 -13.45 10.23 7.79
N SER A 65 -13.88 9.02 7.41
CA SER A 65 -15.23 8.78 6.88
C SER A 65 -16.34 8.78 7.93
N THR A 66 -16.02 8.64 9.22
CA THR A 66 -17.00 8.60 10.34
C THR A 66 -17.67 9.95 10.64
N HIS A 67 -17.13 11.07 10.17
CA HIS A 67 -17.77 12.40 10.31
C HIS A 67 -18.71 12.74 9.13
N ALA A 68 -19.39 11.73 8.58
CA ALA A 68 -20.36 11.83 7.50
C ALA A 68 -21.79 11.67 7.98
#